data_AF-A0A2U9ITH4-F1
#
_entry.id   AF-A0A2U9ITH4-F1
#
_cell.length_a   1.000
_cell.length_b   1.000
_cell.length_c   1.000
_cell.angle_alpha   90.00
_cell.angle_beta   90.00
_cell.angle_gamma   90.00
#
_symmetry.space_group_name_H-M   'P 1'
#
loop_
_entity.id
_entity.type
_entity.pdbx_description
1 polymer ?
#
loop_
_entity_poly.entity_id
_entity_poly.type
_entity_poly.pdbx_seq_one_letter_code
_entity_poly.pdbx_strand_id
1 'polypeptide(L)'
;MNVIRVIFGTNGDQGVLPILYQVIGGNESRFVVQVDIDLLYDYLFPTIEFNGARMTLEYLTEEEIRDQIIRLLNGEFYPQRALKYPIHRDDRAISDGALAS
;
A
#
# COMPACT_ATOMS: atom_id res chain seq x y z
N MET A 1 19.72 -5.20 4.77
CA MET A 1 19.25 -4.29 3.72
C MET A 1 17.76 -4.14 3.89
N ASN A 2 17.25 -2.93 4.05
CA ASN A 2 15.86 -2.71 4.41
C ASN A 2 15.02 -2.58 3.14
N VAL A 3 13.94 -3.34 3.03
CA VAL A 3 13.08 -3.32 1.84
C VAL A 3 11.93 -2.36 2.10
N ILE A 4 11.80 -1.34 1.26
CA ILE A 4 10.65 -0.44 1.18
C ILE A 4 9.79 -0.96 0.03
N ARG A 5 8.60 -1.43 0.34
CA ARG A 5 7.67 -1.92 -0.67
C ARG A 5 6.67 -0.84 -1.01
N VAL A 6 6.57 -0.49 -2.29
CA VAL A 6 5.61 0.49 -2.81
C VAL A 6 4.63 -0.27 -3.68
N ILE A 7 3.34 -0.19 -3.34
CA ILE A 7 2.26 -0.88 -4.05
C ILE A 7 1.46 0.20 -4.78
N PHE A 8 1.42 0.11 -6.10
CA PHE A 8 0.61 0.97 -6.95
C PHE A 8 -0.76 0.36 -7.18
N GLY A 9 -1.76 1.11 -6.71
CA GLY A 9 -3.15 0.85 -6.99
C GLY A 9 -3.59 1.32 -8.37
N THR A 10 -4.91 1.33 -8.60
CA THR A 10 -5.50 1.81 -9.87
C THR A 10 -5.15 3.26 -10.21
N ASN A 11 -4.88 4.10 -9.20
CA ASN A 11 -4.49 5.49 -9.41
C ASN A 11 -2.97 5.66 -9.68
N GLY A 12 -2.20 4.58 -9.69
CA GLY A 12 -0.77 4.58 -10.00
C GLY A 12 0.09 5.24 -8.92
N ASP A 13 1.19 5.85 -9.35
CA ASP A 13 2.25 6.40 -8.48
C ASP A 13 1.85 7.67 -7.74
N GLN A 14 1.04 8.55 -8.34
CA GLN A 14 0.66 9.85 -7.76
C GLN A 14 1.86 10.71 -7.28
N GLY A 15 3.06 10.54 -7.84
CA GLY A 15 4.26 11.29 -7.44
C GLY A 15 5.01 10.73 -6.24
N VAL A 16 4.65 9.54 -5.74
CA VAL A 16 5.23 8.94 -4.55
C VAL A 16 6.68 8.51 -4.75
N LEU A 17 7.01 7.85 -5.87
CA LEU A 17 8.38 7.38 -6.15
C LEU A 17 9.42 8.51 -6.19
N PRO A 18 9.21 9.61 -6.94
CA PRO A 18 10.15 10.72 -6.94
C PRO A 18 10.42 11.26 -5.52
N ILE A 19 9.37 11.44 -4.71
CA ILE A 19 9.49 11.94 -3.34
C ILE A 19 10.23 10.92 -2.47
N LEU A 20 9.91 9.63 -2.59
CA LEU A 20 10.58 8.56 -1.86
C LEU A 20 12.09 8.57 -2.15
N TYR A 21 12.49 8.64 -3.42
CA TYR A 21 13.90 8.71 -3.82
C TYR A 21 14.59 9.98 -3.31
N GLN A 22 13.90 11.11 -3.25
CA GLN A 22 14.43 12.32 -2.64
C GLN A 22 14.67 12.15 -1.13
N VAL A 23 13.75 11.47 -0.42
CA VAL A 23 13.87 11.25 1.02
C VAL A 23 15.00 10.26 1.36
N ILE A 24 15.15 9.18 0.60
CA ILE A 24 16.21 8.18 0.83
C ILE A 24 17.54 8.55 0.16
N GLY A 25 17.60 9.67 -0.56
CA GLY A 25 18.79 10.13 -1.28
C GLY A 25 20.01 10.22 -0.36
N GLY A 26 21.15 9.69 -0.83
CA GLY A 26 22.38 9.57 -0.04
C GLY A 26 22.42 8.38 0.91
N ASN A 27 21.36 7.58 1.01
CA ASN A 27 21.29 6.32 1.76
C ASN A 27 20.87 5.14 0.87
N GLU A 28 21.08 5.21 -0.45
CA GLU A 28 20.59 4.21 -1.41
C GLU A 28 21.15 2.81 -1.13
N SER A 29 22.34 2.72 -0.53
CA SER A 29 22.95 1.43 -0.13
C SER A 29 22.26 0.74 1.05
N ARG A 30 21.39 1.44 1.79
CA ARG A 30 20.68 0.90 2.96
C ARG A 30 19.28 0.38 2.62
N PHE A 31 18.70 0.87 1.52
CA PHE A 31 17.32 0.63 1.14
C PHE A 31 17.23 -0.05 -0.22
N VAL A 32 16.32 -1.02 -0.34
CA VAL A 32 15.88 -1.55 -1.63
C VAL A 32 14.42 -1.14 -1.81
N VAL A 33 14.13 -0.42 -2.88
CA VAL A 33 12.75 -0.07 -3.25
C VAL A 33 12.22 -1.18 -4.14
N GLN A 34 11.23 -1.91 -3.64
CA GLN A 34 10.46 -2.88 -4.43
C GLN A 34 9.15 -2.22 -4.83
N VAL A 35 8.86 -2.20 -6.13
CA VAL A 35 7.61 -1.67 -6.67
C VAL A 35 6.75 -2.83 -7.15
N ASP A 36 5.56 -2.93 -6.58
CA ASP A 36 4.54 -3.87 -7.02
C ASP A 36 3.35 -3.09 -7.58
N ILE A 37 2.64 -3.70 -8.53
CA ILE A 37 1.41 -3.16 -9.09
C ILE A 37 0.28 -4.11 -8.71
N ASP A 38 -0.71 -3.62 -7.99
CA ASP A 38 -1.91 -4.35 -7.65
C ASP A 38 -3.13 -3.57 -8.13
N LEU A 39 -3.72 -4.05 -9.22
CA LEU A 39 -4.88 -3.43 -9.85
C LEU A 39 -6.21 -4.02 -9.35
N LEU A 40 -6.16 -4.89 -8.33
CA LEU A 40 -7.37 -5.42 -7.71
C LEU A 40 -8.04 -4.36 -6.82
N TYR A 41 -9.32 -4.61 -6.48
CA TYR A 41 -10.20 -3.63 -5.81
C TYR A 41 -9.68 -3.07 -4.47
N ASP A 42 -8.68 -3.71 -3.86
CA ASP A 42 -8.20 -3.36 -2.51
C ASP A 42 -7.19 -2.20 -2.48
N TYR A 43 -6.60 -1.85 -3.63
CA TYR A 43 -5.59 -0.80 -3.75
C TYR A 43 -6.01 0.24 -4.78
N LEU A 44 -6.66 1.32 -4.31
CA LEU A 44 -6.96 2.48 -5.14
C LEU A 44 -5.79 3.45 -5.19
N PHE A 45 -5.14 3.68 -4.04
CA PHE A 45 -4.08 4.67 -3.85
C PHE A 45 -2.72 4.02 -3.61
N PRO A 46 -1.61 4.70 -3.92
CA PRO A 46 -0.28 4.19 -3.64
C PRO A 46 -0.11 3.94 -2.14
N THR A 47 0.46 2.79 -1.81
CA THR A 47 0.69 2.34 -0.44
C THR A 47 2.17 2.03 -0.25
N ILE A 48 2.74 2.47 0.87
CA ILE A 48 4.11 2.11 1.27
C ILE A 48 4.05 1.16 2.46
N GLU A 49 4.80 0.06 2.37
CA GLU A 49 5.05 -0.89 3.45
C GLU A 49 6.54 -0.90 3.81
N PHE A 50 6.83 -0.73 5.09
CA PHE A 50 8.20 -0.73 5.62
C PHE A 50 8.22 -1.25 7.06
N ASN A 51 9.09 -2.22 7.36
CA ASN A 51 9.23 -2.82 8.70
C ASN A 51 7.89 -3.27 9.35
N GLY A 52 6.95 -3.77 8.55
CA GLY A 52 5.63 -4.22 9.02
C GLY A 52 4.62 -3.10 9.27
N ALA A 53 5.01 -1.84 9.10
CA ALA A 53 4.09 -0.71 9.03
C ALA A 53 3.58 -0.53 7.59
N ARG A 54 2.31 -0.15 7.47
CA ARG A 54 1.65 0.13 6.19
C ARG A 54 1.01 1.52 6.23
N MET A 55 1.16 2.26 5.14
CA MET A 55 0.67 3.62 4.99
C MET A 55 0.11 3.84 3.58
N THR A 56 -1.17 4.17 3.49
CA THR A 56 -1.82 4.54 2.22
C THR A 56 -1.72 6.06 2.04
N LEU A 57 -1.31 6.51 0.84
CA LEU A 57 -1.10 7.92 0.50
C LEU A 57 -2.30 8.45 -0.31
N GLU A 58 -3.42 8.65 0.39
CA GLU A 58 -4.69 9.07 -0.19
C GLU A 58 -4.90 10.58 -0.03
N TYR A 59 -5.16 11.28 -1.15
CA TYR A 59 -5.44 12.73 -1.21
C TYR A 59 -4.41 13.64 -0.52
N LEU A 60 -3.13 13.25 -0.53
CA LEU A 60 -2.05 14.01 0.06
C LEU A 60 -1.35 14.90 -0.97
N THR A 61 -0.91 16.07 -0.53
CA THR A 61 0.01 16.94 -1.26
C THR A 61 1.44 16.38 -1.23
N GLU A 62 2.31 16.89 -2.10
CA GLU A 62 3.73 16.48 -2.13
C GLU A 62 4.45 16.67 -0.79
N GLU A 63 4.20 17.78 -0.09
CA GLU A 63 4.79 18.04 1.23
C GLU A 63 4.29 17.05 2.28
N GLU A 64 2.99 16.75 2.28
CA GLU A 64 2.42 15.76 3.20
C GLU A 64 2.95 14.35 2.92
N ILE A 65 3.09 13.95 1.64
CA ILE A 65 3.69 12.67 1.27
C ILE A 65 5.13 12.59 1.80
N ARG A 66 5.92 13.65 1.63
CA ARG A 66 7.30 13.72 2.12
C ARG A 66 7.37 13.51 3.63
N ASP A 67 6.56 14.25 4.39
CA ASP A 67 6.52 14.16 5.85
C ASP A 67 6.12 12.77 6.32
N GLN A 68 5.11 12.18 5.68
CA GLN A 68 4.64 10.83 5.99
C GLN A 68 5.71 9.77 5.73
N ILE A 69 6.44 9.86 4.62
CA ILE A 69 7.56 8.95 4.31
C ILE A 69 8.67 9.09 5.37
N ILE A 70 9.05 10.32 5.75
CA ILE A 70 10.08 10.54 6.78
C ILE A 70 9.67 9.89 8.10
N ARG A 71 8.42 10.09 8.54
CA ARG A 71 7.91 9.51 9.78
C ARG A 71 7.88 7.98 9.73
N LEU A 72 7.50 7.40 8.58
CA LEU A 72 7.53 5.95 8.36
C LEU A 72 8.95 5.39 8.50
N LEU A 73 9.93 6.03 7.86
CA LEU A 73 11.32 5.57 7.87
C LEU A 73 12.00 5.74 9.24
N ASN A 74 11.59 6.75 10.02
CA ASN A 74 12.07 6.96 11.39
C ASN A 74 11.39 6.05 12.43
N GLY A 75 10.35 5.30 12.04
CA GLY A 75 9.57 4.45 12.96
C GLY A 75 8.61 5.23 13.86
N GLU A 76 8.29 6.48 13.51
CA GLU A 76 7.33 7.34 14.22
C GLU A 76 5.87 7.07 13.81
N PHE A 77 5.65 6.05 12.98
CA PHE A 77 4.36 5.73 12.41
C PHE A 77 3.63 4.65 13.21
N TYR A 78 2.40 4.95 13.63
CA TYR A 78 1.50 3.95 14.18
C TYR A 78 0.78 3.25 13.02
N PRO A 79 0.81 1.90 12.95
CA PRO A 79 0.24 1.19 11.82
C PRO A 79 -1.24 1.56 11.67
N GLN A 80 -1.61 2.08 10.49
CA GLN A 80 -3.01 2.13 10.09
C GLN A 80 -3.48 0.68 10.12
N ARG A 81 -4.40 0.36 11.05
CA ARG A 81 -5.03 -0.97 11.04
C ARG A 81 -5.56 -1.15 9.63
N ALA A 82 -5.10 -2.19 8.94
CA ALA A 82 -5.65 -2.57 7.66
C ALA A 82 -7.17 -2.51 7.79
N LEU A 83 -7.84 -1.79 6.88
CA LEU A 83 -9.29 -1.84 6.77
C LEU A 83 -9.62 -3.31 6.51
N LYS A 84 -9.92 -4.06 7.58
CA LYS A 84 -10.59 -5.35 7.46
C LYS A 84 -11.97 -5.02 6.94
N TYR A 85 -12.11 -4.96 5.62
CA TYR A 85 -13.44 -4.97 5.03
C TYR A 85 -14.15 -6.23 5.57
N PRO A 86 -15.37 -6.10 6.08
CA PRO A 86 -16.15 -7.28 6.39
C PRO A 86 -16.28 -8.08 5.09
N ILE A 87 -15.84 -9.33 5.12
CA ILE A 87 -16.13 -10.27 4.05
C ILE A 87 -17.66 -10.40 4.03
N HIS A 88 -18.32 -9.69 3.13
CA HIS A 88 -19.71 -9.98 2.79
C HIS A 88 -19.70 -11.32 2.06
N ARG A 89 -19.83 -12.41 2.82
CA ARG A 89 -20.25 -13.69 2.26
C ARG A 89 -21.67 -13.51 1.79
N ASP A 90 -21.84 -13.22 0.51
CA ASP A 90 -23.14 -13.39 -0.12
C ASP A 90 -23.31 -14.90 -0.35
N ASP A 91 -23.90 -15.58 0.63
CA ASP A 91 -24.19 -17.03 0.61
C ASP A 91 -25.27 -17.41 -0.44
N ARG A 92 -25.39 -16.64 -1.54
CA ARG A 92 -26.43 -16.80 -2.57
C ARG A 92 -25.95 -17.50 -3.83
N ALA A 93 -24.85 -18.24 -3.77
CA ALA A 93 -24.47 -19.19 -4.81
C ALA A 93 -24.82 -20.62 -4.37
N ILE A 94 -26.10 -20.89 -4.10
CA ILE A 94 -26.59 -22.28 -4.16
C ILE A 94 -27.03 -22.51 -5.61
N SER A 95 -26.13 -23.19 -6.31
CA SER A 95 -26.34 -23.82 -7.62
C SER A 95 -27.60 -24.71 -7.60
N ASP A 96 -28.62 -24.35 -8.38
CA ASP A 96 -29.70 -25.27 -8.79
C ASP A 96 -29.16 -26.28 -9.81
N GLY A 97 -28.26 -27.13 -9.33
CA GLY A 97 -27.64 -28.19 -10.10
C GLY A 97 -27.49 -29.43 -9.23
N ALA A 98 -28.27 -30.46 -9.59
CA ALA A 98 -28.24 -31.84 -9.11
C ALA A 98 -29.20 -32.10 -7.90
N LEU A 99 -30.12 -33.07 -7.89
CA LEU A 99 -30.18 -34.36 -8.57
C LEU A 99 -31.62 -34.85 -8.74
N ALA A 100 -31.80 -35.70 -9.74
CA ALA A 100 -32.92 -36.58 -9.99
C ALA A 100 -33.39 -37.38 -8.76
N SER A 101 -34.70 -37.61 -8.68
CA SER A 101 -35.35 -38.82 -8.16
C SER A 101 -36.74 -38.93 -8.78
#